data_AF-A0A7W1CFD5-F1
#
_entry.id   AF-A0A7W1CFD5-F1
#
_cell.length_a   1.000
_cell.length_b   1.000
_cell.length_c   1.000
_cell.angle_alpha   90.00
_cell.angle_beta   90.00
_cell.angle_gamma   90.00
#
_symmetry.space_group_name_H-M   'P 1'
#
loop_
_entity.id
_entity.type
_entity.pdbx_description
1 polymer ?
#
loop_
_entity_poly.entity_id
_entity_poly.type
_entity_poly.pdbx_seq_one_letter_code
_entity_poly.pdbx_strand_id
1 'polypeptide(L)'
;MILLQIELDFYKITLIGSALGLILGLIPLVLGFIKKKRKYAMFGFLGSLIGGALLGIFLSIPIAAIFTWLILRKSNNEPAEVVVVNETPIDVKVENIENR
;
A
#
# COMPACT_ATOMS: atom_id res chain seq x y z
N MET A 1 20.25 -22.31 -33.57
CA MET A 1 18.94 -21.77 -33.98
C MET A 1 17.86 -21.95 -32.89
N ILE A 2 17.75 -23.12 -32.26
CA ILE A 2 16.74 -23.41 -31.19
C ILE A 2 16.92 -22.52 -29.94
N LEU A 3 18.15 -22.31 -29.47
CA LEU A 3 18.40 -21.48 -28.27
C LEU A 3 17.91 -20.03 -28.44
N LEU A 4 18.12 -19.46 -29.64
CA LEU A 4 17.70 -18.11 -30.01
C LEU A 4 16.17 -17.96 -30.05
N GLN A 5 15.44 -19.01 -30.43
CA GLN A 5 13.98 -19.00 -30.40
C GLN A 5 13.46 -18.98 -28.96
N ILE A 6 14.05 -19.78 -28.07
CA ILE A 6 13.64 -19.85 -26.65
C ILE A 6 13.85 -18.51 -25.95
N GLU A 7 14.98 -17.84 -26.17
CA GLU A 7 15.22 -16.51 -25.58
C GLU A 7 14.23 -15.45 -26.10
N LEU A 8 13.90 -15.49 -27.40
CA LEU A 8 12.94 -14.56 -28.00
C LEU A 8 11.53 -14.77 -27.44
N ASP A 9 11.13 -16.03 -27.27
CA ASP A 9 9.82 -16.38 -26.75
C ASP A 9 9.67 -16.01 -25.28
N PHE A 10 10.71 -16.27 -24.47
CA PHE A 10 10.75 -15.84 -23.07
C PHE A 10 10.65 -14.31 -22.95
N TYR A 11 11.42 -13.57 -23.74
CA TYR A 11 11.37 -12.10 -23.75
C TYR A 11 9.97 -11.56 -24.07
N LYS A 12 9.30 -12.11 -25.09
CA LYS A 12 7.94 -11.69 -25.47
C LYS A 12 6.94 -11.97 -24.34
N ILE A 13 7.01 -13.14 -23.72
CA ILE A 13 6.11 -13.54 -22.62
C ILE A 13 6.30 -12.60 -21.43
N THR A 14 7.55 -12.33 -21.03
CA THR A 14 7.85 -11.39 -19.94
C THR A 14 7.42 -9.97 -20.26
N LEU A 15 7.61 -9.49 -21.50
CA LEU A 15 7.22 -8.14 -21.91
C LEU A 15 5.69 -7.97 -21.84
N ILE A 16 4.93 -8.89 -22.43
CA ILE A 16 3.46 -8.89 -22.42
C ILE A 16 2.93 -9.04 -20.98
N GLY A 17 3.50 -9.98 -20.23
CA GLY A 17 3.15 -10.20 -18.83
C GLY A 17 3.39 -8.97 -17.95
N SER A 18 4.51 -8.28 -18.14
CA SER A 18 4.85 -7.04 -17.42
C SER A 18 3.92 -5.88 -17.79
N ALA A 19 3.57 -5.73 -19.07
CA ALA A 19 2.62 -4.71 -19.53
C ALA A 19 1.23 -4.91 -18.90
N LEU A 20 0.75 -6.16 -18.87
CA LEU A 20 -0.50 -6.52 -18.23
C LEU A 20 -0.42 -6.32 -16.70
N GLY A 21 0.71 -6.68 -16.10
CA GLY A 21 1.02 -6.43 -14.69
C GLY A 21 0.96 -4.95 -14.31
N LEU A 22 1.47 -4.08 -15.18
CA LEU A 22 1.36 -2.62 -15.06
C LEU A 22 -0.10 -2.17 -15.09
N ILE A 23 -0.86 -2.60 -16.11
CA ILE A 23 -2.27 -2.19 -16.30
C ILE A 23 -3.15 -2.65 -15.13
N LEU A 24 -3.01 -3.91 -14.71
CA LEU A 24 -3.74 -4.48 -13.57
C LEU A 24 -3.29 -3.85 -12.25
N GLY A 25 -1.98 -3.62 -12.07
CA GLY A 25 -1.41 -3.02 -10.87
C GLY A 25 -1.78 -1.55 -10.68
N LEU A 26 -2.12 -0.83 -11.74
CA LEU A 26 -2.62 0.55 -11.65
C LEU A 26 -3.94 0.62 -10.87
N ILE A 27 -4.77 -0.42 -10.89
CA ILE A 27 -6.05 -0.45 -10.17
C ILE A 27 -5.86 -0.31 -8.64
N PRO A 28 -5.12 -1.20 -7.94
CA PRO A 28 -4.84 -1.02 -6.53
C PRO A 28 -3.99 0.22 -6.25
N LEU A 29 -3.15 0.68 -7.20
CA LEU A 29 -2.39 1.90 -7.02
C LEU A 29 -3.32 3.12 -6.91
N VAL A 30 -4.18 3.34 -7.90
CA VAL A 30 -5.12 4.46 -7.95
C VAL A 30 -6.11 4.40 -6.80
N LEU A 31 -6.72 3.23 -6.55
CA LEU A 31 -7.64 3.06 -5.42
C LEU A 31 -6.96 3.29 -4.07
N GLY A 32 -5.72 2.83 -3.92
CA GLY A 32 -4.95 3.01 -2.69
C GLY A 32 -4.55 4.47 -2.45
N PHE A 33 -4.27 5.24 -3.51
CA PHE A 33 -4.06 6.69 -3.42
C PHE A 33 -5.33 7.42 -2.98
N ILE A 34 -6.48 7.11 -3.59
CA ILE A 34 -7.77 7.73 -3.24
C ILE A 34 -8.15 7.43 -1.77
N LYS A 35 -7.89 6.20 -1.31
CA LYS A 35 -8.21 5.78 0.08
C LYS A 35 -7.11 6.09 1.10
N LYS A 36 -6.08 6.87 0.75
CA LYS A 36 -4.91 7.19 1.60
C LYS A 36 -4.16 5.95 2.13
N LYS A 37 -4.34 4.79 1.50
CA LYS A 37 -3.75 3.49 1.86
C LYS A 37 -2.48 3.21 1.03
N ARG A 38 -1.51 4.12 1.08
CA ARG A 38 -0.29 4.09 0.23
C ARG A 38 0.50 2.78 0.30
N LYS A 39 0.61 2.17 1.49
CA LYS A 39 1.34 0.90 1.68
C LYS A 39 0.74 -0.21 0.80
N TYR A 40 -0.57 -0.44 0.92
CA TYR A 40 -1.28 -1.45 0.13
C TYR A 40 -1.28 -1.13 -1.38
N ALA A 41 -1.34 0.16 -1.74
CA ALA A 41 -1.23 0.62 -3.12
C ALA A 41 0.10 0.19 -3.77
N MET A 42 1.22 0.48 -3.10
CA MET A 42 2.56 0.13 -3.59
C MET A 42 2.79 -1.37 -3.63
N PHE A 43 2.39 -2.11 -2.60
CA PHE A 43 2.54 -3.57 -2.60
C PHE A 43 1.69 -4.25 -3.67
N GLY A 44 0.46 -3.78 -3.90
CA GLY A 44 -0.40 -4.28 -4.98
C GLY A 44 0.16 -3.98 -6.37
N PHE A 45 0.71 -2.78 -6.56
CA PHE A 45 1.35 -2.38 -7.82
C PHE A 45 2.63 -3.17 -8.09
N LEU A 46 3.58 -3.17 -7.15
CA LEU A 46 4.84 -3.90 -7.30
C LEU A 46 4.58 -5.41 -7.45
N GLY A 47 3.66 -5.96 -6.66
CA GLY A 47 3.29 -7.36 -6.74
C GLY A 47 2.69 -7.72 -8.10
N SER A 48 1.80 -6.88 -8.64
CA SER A 48 1.20 -7.13 -9.96
C SER A 48 2.20 -6.98 -11.09
N LEU A 49 3.15 -6.03 -10.97
CA LEU A 49 4.22 -5.82 -11.95
C LEU A 49 5.22 -6.98 -11.97
N ILE A 50 5.75 -7.34 -10.79
CA ILE A 50 6.71 -8.43 -10.63
C ILE A 50 6.04 -9.77 -10.95
N GLY A 51 4.81 -9.99 -10.47
CA GLY A 51 4.04 -11.18 -10.76
C GLY A 51 3.69 -11.31 -12.25
N GLY A 52 3.38 -10.19 -12.91
CA GLY A 52 3.21 -10.12 -14.36
C GLY A 52 4.48 -10.47 -15.13
N ALA A 53 5.65 -10.00 -14.67
CA ALA A 53 6.93 -10.32 -15.31
C ALA A 53 7.32 -11.81 -15.17
N LEU A 54 7.03 -12.43 -14.03
CA LEU A 54 7.40 -13.81 -13.71
C LEU A 54 6.43 -14.85 -14.30
N LEU A 55 5.13 -14.68 -14.05
CA LEU A 55 4.09 -15.67 -14.31
C LEU A 55 2.94 -15.11 -15.18
N GLY A 56 3.08 -13.87 -15.66
CA GLY A 56 2.08 -13.23 -16.51
C GLY A 56 0.76 -12.96 -15.79
N ILE A 57 -0.33 -13.13 -16.54
CA ILE A 57 -1.70 -12.90 -16.08
C ILE A 57 -2.07 -13.76 -14.87
N PHE A 58 -1.57 -15.00 -14.79
CA PHE A 58 -1.97 -15.96 -13.77
C PHE A 58 -1.68 -15.46 -12.35
N LEU A 59 -0.59 -14.72 -12.17
CA LEU A 59 -0.23 -14.18 -10.86
C LEU A 59 -0.63 -12.70 -10.71
N SER A 60 -0.64 -11.94 -11.80
CA SER A 60 -1.01 -10.52 -11.76
C SER A 60 -2.47 -10.30 -11.34
N ILE A 61 -3.43 -11.05 -11.91
CA ILE A 61 -4.85 -10.92 -11.58
C ILE A 61 -5.15 -11.17 -10.09
N PRO A 62 -4.75 -12.30 -9.48
CA PRO A 62 -5.04 -12.55 -8.07
C PRO A 62 -4.37 -11.53 -7.15
N ILE A 63 -3.14 -11.09 -7.45
CA ILE A 63 -2.47 -10.04 -6.66
C ILE A 63 -3.27 -8.73 -6.73
N ALA A 64 -3.62 -8.27 -7.93
CA ALA A 64 -4.39 -7.05 -8.12
C ALA A 64 -5.75 -7.12 -7.39
N ALA A 65 -6.44 -8.26 -7.47
CA ALA A 65 -7.71 -8.48 -6.80
C ALA A 65 -7.58 -8.46 -5.26
N ILE A 66 -6.61 -9.19 -4.70
CA ILE A 66 -6.37 -9.25 -3.25
C ILE A 66 -6.07 -7.86 -2.69
N PHE A 67 -5.14 -7.13 -3.31
CA PHE A 67 -4.78 -5.80 -2.82
C PHE A 67 -5.89 -4.78 -3.01
N THR A 68 -6.62 -4.83 -4.12
CA THR A 68 -7.81 -4.01 -4.33
C THR A 68 -8.85 -4.26 -3.23
N TRP A 69 -9.12 -5.53 -2.92
CA TRP A 69 -10.03 -5.89 -1.83
C TRP A 69 -9.54 -5.39 -0.47
N LEU A 70 -8.24 -5.51 -0.17
CA LEU A 70 -7.64 -5.05 1.07
C LEU A 70 -7.70 -3.52 1.23
N ILE A 71 -7.59 -2.78 0.11
CA ILE A 71 -7.76 -1.33 0.05
C ILE A 71 -9.22 -0.95 0.29
N LEU A 72 -10.16 -1.64 -0.34
CA LEU A 72 -11.59 -1.35 -0.24
C LEU A 72 -12.18 -1.74 1.11
N ARG A 73 -11.64 -2.78 1.76
CA ARG A 73 -12.06 -3.23 3.09
C ARG A 73 -12.00 -2.06 4.09
N LYS A 74 -13.14 -1.80 4.74
CA LYS A 74 -13.21 -0.84 5.84
C LYS A 74 -12.30 -1.34 6.96
N SER A 75 -11.27 -0.56 7.27
CA SER A 75 -10.45 -0.81 8.45
C SER A 75 -11.27 -0.32 9.63
N ASN A 76 -11.65 -1.21 10.55
CA ASN A 76 -12.25 -0.79 11.83
C ASN A 76 -11.22 -0.15 12.77
N ASN A 77 -10.01 0.10 12.28
CA ASN A 77 -8.96 0.80 13.01
C ASN A 77 -9.04 2.27 12.61
N GLU A 78 -10.06 2.96 13.10
CA GLU A 78 -9.91 4.37 13.41
C GLU A 78 -8.80 4.42 14.47
N PRO A 79 -7.65 5.07 14.21
CA PRO A 79 -6.75 5.38 15.30
C PRO A 79 -7.57 6.24 16.26
N ALA A 80 -7.74 5.78 17.50
CA ALA A 80 -8.26 6.63 18.56
C ALA A 80 -7.50 7.95 18.46
N GLU A 81 -8.20 9.00 18.09
CA GLU A 81 -7.69 10.35 18.16
C GLU A 81 -7.32 10.53 19.63
N VAL A 82 -6.02 10.50 19.92
CA VAL A 82 -5.52 10.88 21.23
C VAL A 82 -5.80 12.37 21.32
N VAL A 83 -6.99 12.70 21.81
CA VAL A 83 -7.30 14.03 22.31
C VAL A 83 -6.32 14.25 23.44
N VAL A 84 -5.23 14.95 23.14
CA VAL A 84 -4.35 15.51 24.16
C VAL A 84 -5.20 16.59 24.84
N VAL A 85 -5.93 16.17 25.87
CA VAL A 85 -6.54 17.09 26.82
C VAL A 85 -5.36 17.73 27.54
N ASN A 86 -4.95 18.91 27.09
CA ASN A 86 -4.00 19.76 27.79
C ASN A 86 -4.69 20.25 29.09
N GLU A 87 -4.75 19.41 30.11
CA GLU A 87 -5.00 19.87 31.47
C GLU A 87 -3.69 20.38 32.05
N THR A 88 -3.34 21.63 31.76
CA THR A 88 -2.41 22.38 32.61
C THR A 88 -2.98 23.76 32.91
N PRO A 89 -3.71 23.92 34.04
CA PRO A 89 -3.63 25.15 34.78
C PRO A 89 -2.41 25.06 35.69
N ILE A 90 -1.33 25.74 35.30
CA ILE A 90 -0.33 26.21 36.25
C ILE A 90 -1.06 27.21 37.14
N ASP A 91 -1.52 26.77 38.31
CA ASP A 91 -1.97 27.66 39.39
C ASP A 91 -1.78 26.97 40.74
N VAL A 92 -0.52 26.62 41.04
CA VAL A 92 -0.14 26.39 42.44
C VAL A 92 0.32 27.72 43.01
N LYS A 93 -0.63 28.37 43.69
CA LYS A 93 -0.45 29.54 44.54
C LYS A 93 0.60 29.23 45.62
N VAL A 94 1.75 29.92 45.56
CA VAL A 94 2.77 29.86 46.62
C VAL A 94 2.24 30.66 47.82
N GLU A 95 1.77 29.95 48.85
CA GLU A 95 1.44 30.55 50.13
C GLU A 95 2.73 30.75 50.92
N ASN A 96 3.16 32.01 51.00
CA ASN A 96 4.32 32.44 51.76
C ASN A 96 4.01 32.35 53.26
N ILE A 97 4.56 31.34 53.94
CA ILE A 97 4.54 31.24 55.39
C ILE A 97 5.69 32.10 55.92
N GLU A 98 5.46 33.40 56.01
CA GLU A 98 6.33 34.32 56.75
C GLU A 98 5.53 35.03 57.85
N ASN A 99 5.99 34.79 59.08
CA ASN A 99 5.77 35.57 60.31
C ASN A 99 4.35 35.65 60.90
N ARG A 100 4.13 34.88 61.98
CA ARG A 100 3.96 35.40 63.35
C ARG A 100 3.81 34.30 64.39
#